data_AF-A0A2K6T635-F1
#
_entry.id   AF-A0A2K6T635-F1
#
_cell.length_a   1.000
_cell.length_b   1.000
_cell.length_c   1.000
_cell.angle_alpha   90.00
_cell.angle_beta   90.00
_cell.angle_gamma   90.00
#
_symmetry.space_group_name_H-M   'P 1'
#
loop_
_entity.id
_entity.type
_entity.pdbx_description
1 polymer ?
#
loop_
_entity_poly.entity_id
_entity_poly.type
_entity_poly.pdbx_seq_one_letter_code
_entity_poly.pdbx_strand_id
1 'polypeptide(L)'
;MAKPCGECLSREARKQVEVFRQNLFQEAEEFLYRFLPQKIISLNHVADLTSLQAPLDIPIPDPPPKDDEMETDKQEKKEVPTCGFLPGNEKVLSLLALVQPEVWTLKEKCILVTTWIQHLIPKMEDRNDFGVAIQEKVLKRVNGVKTKVEAFQTTISKYFSERGNAVAKASKATHVMDYRALVQECDEAAHGELRAVVLDLRLPEISSIKEKNLHKTYEKKRHYK
;
A
#
# COMPACT_ATOMS: atom_id res chain seq x y z
N MET A 1 30.59 -39.79 20.81
CA MET A 1 30.88 -38.46 21.38
C MET A 1 30.83 -37.44 20.25
N ALA A 2 29.81 -36.57 20.22
CA ALA A 2 29.74 -35.51 19.22
C ALA A 2 30.78 -34.43 19.57
N LYS A 3 31.64 -34.05 18.61
CA LYS A 3 32.55 -32.89 18.78
C LYS A 3 31.69 -31.64 19.00
N PRO A 4 32.03 -30.79 19.99
CA PRO A 4 31.34 -29.51 20.14
C PRO A 4 31.64 -28.66 18.91
N CYS A 5 30.61 -28.37 18.12
CA CYS A 5 30.70 -27.44 17.00
C CYS A 5 30.75 -26.03 17.57
N GLY A 6 31.94 -25.55 17.91
CA GLY A 6 32.16 -24.18 18.34
C GLY A 6 32.37 -23.28 17.13
N GLU A 7 31.30 -22.68 16.61
CA GLU A 7 31.44 -21.64 15.59
C GLU A 7 32.09 -20.39 16.22
N CYS A 8 33.40 -20.22 15.99
CA CYS A 8 34.12 -19.02 16.39
C CYS A 8 33.95 -17.93 15.32
N LEU A 9 33.00 -17.02 15.53
CA LEU A 9 32.88 -15.80 14.75
C LEU A 9 34.15 -14.93 14.88
N SER A 10 34.70 -14.51 13.74
CA SER A 10 35.87 -13.62 13.68
C SER A 10 35.59 -12.28 14.38
N ARG A 11 36.65 -11.61 14.88
CA ARG A 11 36.50 -10.29 15.50
C ARG A 11 35.89 -9.27 14.55
N GLU A 12 36.21 -9.37 13.26
CA GLU A 12 35.69 -8.49 12.23
C GLU A 12 34.19 -8.70 12.01
N ALA A 13 33.74 -9.96 11.89
CA ALA A 13 32.32 -10.28 11.76
C ALA A 13 31.50 -9.76 12.96
N ARG A 14 32.04 -9.88 14.19
CA ARG A 14 31.37 -9.34 15.39
C ARG A 14 31.24 -7.81 15.35
N LYS A 15 32.27 -7.10 14.88
CA LYS A 15 32.23 -5.64 14.75
C LYS A 15 31.17 -5.21 13.74
N GLN A 16 31.11 -5.86 12.58
CA GLN A 16 30.14 -5.53 11.54
C GLN A 16 28.69 -5.71 12.03
N VAL A 17 28.40 -6.81 12.73
CA VAL A 17 27.07 -7.04 13.33
C VAL A 17 26.74 -6.00 14.41
N GLU A 18 27.71 -5.60 15.23
CA GLU A 18 27.48 -4.60 16.26
C GLU A 18 27.17 -3.21 15.66
N VAL A 19 27.89 -2.81 14.61
CA VAL A 19 27.63 -1.56 13.88
C VAL A 19 26.23 -1.58 13.27
N PHE A 20 25.86 -2.67 12.60
CA PHE A 20 24.51 -2.84 12.07
C PHE A 20 23.44 -2.72 13.16
N ARG A 21 23.64 -3.39 14.30
CA ARG A 21 22.70 -3.36 15.43
C ARG A 21 22.54 -1.95 16.00
N GLN A 22 23.63 -1.20 16.14
CA GLN A 22 23.58 0.18 16.65
C GLN A 22 22.79 1.09 15.69
N ASN A 23 23.06 1.01 14.39
CA ASN A 23 22.33 1.77 13.37
C ASN A 23 20.84 1.42 13.36
N LEU A 24 20.51 0.12 13.40
CA LEU A 24 19.13 -0.37 13.45
C LEU A 24 18.36 0.21 14.64
N PHE A 25 18.98 0.25 15.82
CA PHE A 25 18.34 0.76 17.03
C PHE A 25 18.13 2.27 16.96
N GLN A 26 19.13 3.02 16.48
CA GLN A 26 19.03 4.46 16.30
C GLN A 26 17.91 4.83 15.30
N GLU A 27 17.83 4.12 14.17
CA GLU A 27 16.78 4.34 13.16
C GLU A 27 15.40 3.97 13.69
N ALA A 28 15.27 2.89 14.46
CA ALA A 28 14.00 2.49 15.06
C ALA A 28 13.52 3.54 16.07
N GLU A 29 14.40 4.08 16.90
CA GLU A 29 14.08 5.17 17.82
C GLU A 29 13.65 6.43 17.08
N GLU A 30 14.41 6.87 16.06
CA GLU A 30 14.05 8.03 15.25
C GLU A 30 12.68 7.85 14.57
N PHE A 31 12.44 6.64 14.03
CA PHE A 31 11.16 6.31 13.42
C PHE A 31 10.01 6.42 14.42
N LEU A 32 10.16 5.80 15.59
CA LEU A 32 9.13 5.79 16.61
C LEU A 32 8.93 7.20 17.16
N TYR A 33 9.95 7.89 17.62
CA TYR A 33 9.78 9.13 18.38
C TYR A 33 9.57 10.38 17.52
N ARG A 34 10.06 10.42 16.27
CA ARG A 34 9.97 11.63 15.42
C ARG A 34 9.20 11.41 14.14
N PHE A 35 9.53 10.38 13.38
CA PHE A 35 8.91 10.17 12.06
C PHE A 35 7.41 9.85 12.16
N LEU A 36 7.04 8.88 12.99
CA LEU A 36 5.67 8.37 13.08
C LEU A 36 4.65 9.45 13.51
N PRO A 37 4.88 10.28 14.57
CA PRO A 37 3.98 11.39 14.90
C PRO A 37 3.81 12.38 13.75
N GLN A 38 4.91 12.80 13.14
CA GLN A 38 4.89 13.76 12.03
C GLN A 38 4.09 13.22 10.85
N LYS A 39 4.23 11.92 10.57
CA LYS A 39 3.54 11.25 9.47
C LYS A 39 2.04 11.19 9.66
N ILE A 40 1.58 10.93 10.89
CA ILE A 40 0.14 10.93 11.20
C ILE A 40 -0.47 12.32 10.94
N ILE A 41 0.24 13.38 11.35
CA ILE A 41 -0.21 14.76 11.12
C ILE A 41 -0.25 15.06 9.62
N SER A 42 0.80 14.73 8.86
CA SER A 42 0.84 14.99 7.41
C SER A 42 -0.27 14.26 6.66
N LEU A 43 -0.55 13.01 7.05
CA LEU A 43 -1.59 12.22 6.41
C LEU A 43 -2.99 12.76 6.66
N ASN A 44 -3.24 13.52 7.75
CA ASN A 44 -4.56 14.09 8.07
C ASN A 44 -5.10 15.06 7.00
N HIS A 45 -4.22 15.73 6.26
CA HIS A 45 -4.59 16.72 5.24
C HIS A 45 -5.00 16.09 3.89
N VAL A 46 -4.72 14.80 3.65
CA VAL A 46 -4.90 14.14 2.33
C VAL A 46 -6.33 13.64 2.08
N ALA A 47 -7.19 13.51 3.11
CA ALA A 47 -8.50 12.85 2.99
C ALA A 47 -9.65 13.71 2.44
N ASP A 48 -9.41 14.98 2.10
CA ASP A 48 -10.47 15.96 1.79
C ASP A 48 -10.73 16.17 0.29
N LEU A 49 -10.18 15.30 -0.57
CA LEU A 49 -10.27 15.42 -2.03
C LEU A 49 -11.58 14.79 -2.53
N THR A 50 -12.60 15.62 -2.80
CA THR A 50 -13.91 15.21 -3.34
C THR A 50 -14.13 15.62 -4.80
N SER A 51 -14.91 14.79 -5.49
CA SER A 51 -15.25 14.73 -6.94
C SER A 51 -14.21 14.02 -7.82
N LEU A 52 -14.56 12.86 -8.38
CA LEU A 52 -13.67 11.95 -9.13
C LEU A 52 -14.00 11.79 -10.61
N GLN A 53 -15.16 12.26 -11.07
CA GLN A 53 -15.54 12.06 -12.46
C GLN A 53 -14.54 12.77 -13.38
N ALA A 54 -13.91 11.96 -14.23
CA ALA A 54 -13.16 12.43 -15.38
C ALA A 54 -14.04 12.25 -16.63
N PRO A 55 -14.08 13.24 -17.54
CA PRO A 55 -14.81 13.09 -18.80
C PRO A 55 -14.23 11.93 -19.62
N LEU A 56 -15.12 11.12 -20.20
CA LEU A 56 -14.76 10.01 -21.08
C LEU A 56 -15.30 10.29 -22.50
N ASP A 57 -14.44 10.88 -23.33
CA ASP A 57 -14.78 11.36 -24.67
C ASP A 57 -14.73 10.24 -25.72
N ILE A 58 -15.56 9.22 -25.54
CA ILE A 58 -15.77 8.17 -26.55
C ILE A 58 -17.01 8.55 -27.39
N PRO A 59 -16.95 8.52 -28.73
CA PRO A 59 -18.11 8.83 -29.58
C PRO A 59 -19.26 7.82 -29.34
N ILE A 60 -20.50 8.31 -29.22
CA ILE A 60 -21.71 7.48 -29.07
C ILE A 60 -22.25 7.20 -30.47
N PRO A 61 -22.47 5.93 -30.88
CA PRO A 61 -23.06 5.62 -32.17
C PRO A 61 -24.49 6.14 -32.27
N ASP A 62 -24.86 6.64 -33.45
CA ASP A 62 -26.27 6.92 -33.75
C ASP A 62 -27.09 5.62 -33.67
N PRO A 63 -28.35 5.69 -33.21
CA PRO A 63 -29.25 4.56 -33.30
C PRO A 63 -29.42 4.15 -34.78
N PRO A 64 -29.57 2.84 -35.07
CA PRO A 64 -29.90 2.41 -36.42
C PRO A 64 -31.23 3.06 -36.85
N PRO A 65 -31.37 3.42 -38.15
CA PRO A 65 -32.65 3.90 -38.65
C PRO A 65 -33.74 2.87 -38.34
N LYS A 66 -34.92 3.34 -37.92
CA LYS A 66 -36.08 2.47 -37.72
C LYS A 66 -36.47 1.91 -39.09
N ASP A 67 -36.67 0.60 -39.17
CA ASP A 67 -37.16 -0.11 -40.34
C ASP A 67 -38.62 0.31 -40.65
N ASP A 68 -38.79 1.52 -41.16
CA ASP A 68 -39.96 1.91 -41.94
C ASP A 68 -39.40 2.43 -43.27
N GLU A 69 -39.67 1.66 -44.32
CA GLU A 69 -39.31 1.88 -45.74
C GLU A 69 -37.95 1.29 -46.18
N MET A 70 -38.00 0.05 -46.68
CA MET A 70 -37.05 -0.43 -47.68
C MET A 70 -37.13 0.49 -48.90
N GLU A 71 -36.14 1.37 -49.08
CA GLU A 71 -35.77 1.85 -50.41
C GLU A 71 -34.25 1.77 -50.57
N THR A 72 -33.87 1.07 -51.62
CA THR A 72 -32.51 0.79 -52.04
C THR A 72 -31.83 2.06 -52.56
N ASP A 73 -30.93 2.67 -51.80
CA ASP A 73 -29.72 3.27 -52.38
C ASP A 73 -28.61 3.51 -51.34
N LYS A 74 -27.38 3.16 -51.71
CA LYS A 74 -26.10 3.37 -51.01
C LYS A 74 -26.08 3.10 -49.50
N GLN A 75 -25.69 1.88 -49.13
CA GLN A 75 -24.96 1.64 -47.88
C GLN A 75 -23.64 2.43 -47.92
N GLU A 76 -23.68 3.71 -47.58
CA GLU A 76 -22.54 4.36 -46.96
C GLU A 76 -22.24 3.54 -45.71
N LYS A 77 -21.16 2.76 -45.74
CA LYS A 77 -20.53 2.27 -44.50
C LYS A 77 -20.27 3.52 -43.67
N LYS A 78 -21.19 3.89 -42.77
CA LYS A 78 -20.93 4.90 -41.73
C LYS A 78 -19.66 4.42 -41.03
N GLU A 79 -18.53 5.05 -41.35
CA GLU A 79 -17.26 4.73 -40.73
C GLU A 79 -17.48 4.90 -39.23
N VAL A 80 -17.27 3.82 -38.48
CA VAL A 80 -17.34 3.86 -37.02
C VAL A 80 -16.36 4.95 -36.59
N PRO A 81 -16.81 6.01 -35.89
CA PRO A 81 -15.94 7.12 -35.54
C PRO A 81 -14.70 6.60 -34.83
N THR A 82 -13.52 6.90 -35.38
CA THR A 82 -12.26 6.46 -34.81
C THR A 82 -12.08 7.13 -33.44
N CYS A 83 -11.88 6.31 -32.41
CA CYS A 83 -11.72 6.79 -31.06
C CYS A 83 -10.40 7.57 -30.92
N GLY A 84 -10.48 8.79 -30.39
CA GLY A 84 -9.33 9.66 -30.16
C GLY A 84 -8.47 9.24 -28.95
N PHE A 85 -7.56 10.12 -28.54
CA PHE A 85 -6.74 9.92 -27.34
C PHE A 85 -7.61 9.97 -26.07
N LEU A 86 -7.54 8.92 -25.24
CA LEU A 86 -8.26 8.83 -23.97
C LEU A 86 -7.29 8.91 -22.79
N PRO A 87 -7.29 10.01 -22.00
CA PRO A 87 -6.37 10.16 -20.88
C PRO A 87 -6.75 9.31 -19.64
N GLY A 88 -5.79 9.21 -18.73
CA GLY A 88 -6.01 8.70 -17.37
C GLY A 88 -6.87 9.65 -16.54
N ASN A 89 -7.42 9.16 -15.43
CA ASN A 89 -8.13 10.02 -14.48
C ASN A 89 -7.12 10.82 -13.66
N GLU A 90 -6.95 12.11 -13.99
CA GLU A 90 -5.95 12.98 -13.35
C GLU A 90 -6.10 13.07 -11.84
N LYS A 91 -7.33 12.98 -11.31
CA LYS A 91 -7.59 13.07 -9.88
C LYS A 91 -7.14 11.80 -9.15
N VAL A 92 -7.43 10.63 -9.73
CA VAL A 92 -6.91 9.35 -9.21
C VAL A 92 -5.39 9.31 -9.31
N LEU A 93 -4.82 9.76 -10.43
CA LEU A 93 -3.37 9.84 -10.61
C LEU A 93 -2.69 10.78 -9.60
N SER A 94 -3.30 11.94 -9.33
CA SER A 94 -2.80 12.90 -8.34
C SER A 94 -2.85 12.31 -6.92
N LEU A 95 -3.94 11.62 -6.58
CA LEU A 95 -4.05 10.94 -5.29
C LEU A 95 -3.03 9.81 -5.17
N LEU A 96 -2.84 9.01 -6.23
CA LEU A 96 -1.80 7.98 -6.28
C LEU A 96 -0.40 8.56 -6.08
N ALA A 97 -0.09 9.68 -6.72
CA ALA A 97 1.21 10.34 -6.55
C ALA A 97 1.47 10.77 -5.10
N LEU A 98 0.42 11.10 -4.34
CA LEU A 98 0.52 11.41 -2.91
C LEU A 98 0.60 10.14 -2.05
N VAL A 99 -0.21 9.11 -2.32
CA VAL A 99 -0.33 7.93 -1.45
C VAL A 99 0.76 6.89 -1.70
N GLN A 100 1.23 6.74 -2.94
CA GLN A 100 2.20 5.70 -3.29
C GLN A 100 3.53 5.83 -2.53
N PRO A 101 4.16 7.02 -2.40
CA PRO A 101 5.36 7.19 -1.58
C PRO A 101 5.14 6.84 -0.10
N GLU A 102 3.93 7.11 0.42
CA GLU A 102 3.54 6.83 1.79
C GLU A 102 3.47 5.33 2.06
N VAL A 103 2.89 4.58 1.13
CA VAL A 103 2.81 3.11 1.14
C VAL A 103 4.21 2.49 1.13
N TRP A 104 5.10 2.96 0.23
CA TRP A 104 6.48 2.49 0.17
C TRP A 104 7.24 2.76 1.47
N THR A 105 7.14 3.99 1.97
CA THR A 105 7.82 4.38 3.20
C THR A 105 7.32 3.55 4.38
N LEU A 106 6.00 3.35 4.51
CA LEU A 106 5.49 2.53 5.59
C LEU A 106 5.96 1.07 5.50
N LYS A 107 6.03 0.49 4.29
CA LYS A 107 6.56 -0.86 4.09
C LYS A 107 7.98 -1.00 4.63
N GLU A 108 8.86 -0.06 4.28
CA GLU A 108 10.24 -0.02 4.77
C GLU A 108 10.30 0.11 6.30
N LYS A 109 9.47 0.98 6.88
CA LYS A 109 9.43 1.16 8.33
C LYS A 109 8.85 -0.05 9.07
N CYS A 110 7.88 -0.77 8.49
CA CYS A 110 7.42 -2.05 9.02
C CYS A 110 8.56 -3.08 9.05
N ILE A 111 9.38 -3.15 7.99
CA ILE A 111 10.54 -4.04 7.95
C ILE A 111 11.55 -3.66 9.04
N LEU A 112 11.88 -2.37 9.15
CA LEU A 112 12.78 -1.83 10.17
C LEU A 112 12.35 -2.25 11.58
N VAL A 113 11.08 -2.00 11.95
CA VAL A 113 10.54 -2.33 13.27
C VAL A 113 10.51 -3.83 13.51
N THR A 114 10.13 -4.64 12.50
CA THR A 114 10.16 -6.09 12.58
C THR A 114 11.56 -6.60 12.87
N THR A 115 12.58 -6.14 12.13
CA THR A 115 13.97 -6.53 12.35
C THR A 115 14.48 -6.07 13.71
N TRP A 116 14.12 -4.86 14.14
CA TRP A 116 14.47 -4.33 15.45
C TRP A 116 13.88 -5.16 16.61
N ILE A 117 12.59 -5.52 16.55
CA ILE A 117 11.95 -6.38 17.55
C ILE A 117 12.61 -7.76 17.58
N GLN A 118 12.91 -8.35 16.42
CA GLN A 118 13.59 -9.66 16.35
C GLN A 118 14.96 -9.64 17.04
N HIS A 119 15.71 -8.54 16.96
CA HIS A 119 16.99 -8.37 17.68
C HIS A 119 16.84 -8.12 19.18
N LEU A 120 15.62 -7.82 19.66
CA LEU A 120 15.30 -7.66 21.07
C LEU A 120 14.82 -8.96 21.72
N ILE A 121 14.42 -9.98 20.95
CA ILE A 121 13.99 -11.27 21.50
C ILE A 121 15.23 -11.98 22.08
N PRO A 122 15.28 -12.23 23.40
CA PRO A 122 16.41 -12.92 24.03
C PRO A 122 16.45 -14.40 23.62
N LYS A 123 17.58 -15.07 23.90
CA LYS A 123 17.65 -16.54 23.81
C LYS A 123 16.62 -17.15 24.77
N MET A 124 16.02 -18.27 24.38
CA MET A 124 15.00 -18.93 25.21
C MET A 124 15.58 -19.26 26.59
N GLU A 125 14.94 -18.74 27.64
CA GLU A 125 15.28 -18.97 29.04
C GLU A 125 14.01 -19.41 29.77
N ASP A 126 14.06 -20.56 30.46
CA ASP A 126 12.93 -21.31 31.04
C ASP A 126 12.05 -20.57 32.07
N ARG A 127 12.23 -19.27 32.33
CA ARG A 127 11.54 -18.57 33.44
C ARG A 127 10.98 -17.19 33.17
N ASN A 128 11.07 -16.59 31.98
CA ASN A 128 10.60 -15.20 31.79
C ASN A 128 10.02 -14.87 30.39
N ASP A 129 8.95 -15.57 30.03
CA ASP A 129 8.31 -15.50 28.70
C ASP A 129 7.30 -14.37 28.54
N PHE A 130 6.88 -13.70 29.62
CA PHE A 130 5.87 -12.64 29.52
C PHE A 130 6.32 -11.48 28.61
N GLY A 131 7.60 -11.08 28.71
CA GLY A 131 8.17 -10.07 27.82
C GLY A 131 8.24 -10.53 26.36
N VAL A 132 8.52 -11.82 26.13
CA VAL A 132 8.58 -12.43 24.80
C VAL A 132 7.19 -12.47 24.17
N ALA A 133 6.16 -12.89 24.93
CA ALA A 133 4.78 -12.88 24.47
C ALA A 133 4.29 -11.48 24.07
N ILE A 134 4.74 -10.44 24.79
CA ILE A 134 4.48 -9.04 24.40
C ILE A 134 5.17 -8.70 23.08
N GLN A 135 6.45 -9.03 22.93
CA GLN A 135 7.21 -8.79 21.70
C GLN A 135 6.55 -9.47 20.50
N GLU A 136 6.14 -10.74 20.66
CA GLU A 136 5.43 -11.51 19.63
C GLU A 136 4.08 -10.88 19.26
N LYS A 137 3.31 -10.38 20.25
CA LYS A 137 2.04 -9.69 19.99
C LYS A 137 2.25 -8.41 19.19
N VAL A 138 3.29 -7.63 19.49
CA VAL A 138 3.65 -6.44 18.70
C VAL A 138 4.09 -6.85 17.29
N LEU A 139 4.94 -7.86 17.16
CA LEU A 139 5.41 -8.37 15.88
C LEU A 139 4.25 -8.82 14.98
N LYS A 140 3.28 -9.55 15.55
CA LYS A 140 2.04 -9.95 14.86
C LYS A 140 1.27 -8.73 14.36
N ARG A 141 1.21 -7.65 15.14
CA ARG A 141 0.54 -6.42 14.73
C ARG A 141 1.27 -5.71 13.59
N VAL A 142 2.59 -5.54 13.70
CA VAL A 142 3.43 -4.91 12.66
C VAL A 142 3.33 -5.69 11.35
N ASN A 143 3.35 -7.03 11.42
CA ASN A 143 3.17 -7.88 10.24
C ASN A 143 1.76 -7.74 9.64
N GLY A 144 0.71 -7.59 10.47
CA GLY A 144 -0.64 -7.31 9.97
C GLY A 144 -0.74 -6.00 9.18
N VAL A 145 -0.05 -4.95 9.65
CA VAL A 145 0.05 -3.68 8.91
C VAL A 145 0.83 -3.88 7.61
N LYS A 146 1.97 -4.58 7.64
CA LYS A 146 2.77 -4.89 6.46
C LYS A 146 1.95 -5.61 5.38
N THR A 147 1.17 -6.64 5.75
CA THR A 147 0.30 -7.37 4.82
C THR A 147 -0.74 -6.47 4.17
N LYS A 148 -1.36 -5.55 4.92
CA LYS A 148 -2.29 -4.56 4.36
C LYS A 148 -1.61 -3.63 3.36
N VAL A 149 -0.40 -3.16 3.68
CA VAL A 149 0.41 -2.31 2.79
C VAL A 149 0.76 -3.04 1.49
N GLU A 150 1.13 -4.32 1.56
CA GLU A 150 1.40 -5.16 0.38
C GLU A 150 0.16 -5.43 -0.47
N ALA A 151 -0.99 -5.66 0.17
CA ALA A 151 -2.28 -5.77 -0.52
C ALA A 151 -2.57 -4.48 -1.30
N PHE A 152 -2.32 -3.31 -0.71
CA PHE A 152 -2.51 -2.04 -1.38
C PHE A 152 -1.62 -1.81 -2.61
N GLN A 153 -0.36 -2.25 -2.57
CA GLN A 153 0.50 -2.21 -3.75
C GLN A 153 -0.09 -3.01 -4.92
N THR A 154 -0.72 -4.15 -4.60
CA THR A 154 -1.41 -5.00 -5.58
C THR A 154 -2.63 -4.31 -6.14
N THR A 155 -3.44 -3.68 -5.28
CA THR A 155 -4.61 -2.88 -5.67
C THR A 155 -4.27 -1.75 -6.65
N ILE A 156 -3.22 -0.98 -6.38
CA ILE A 156 -2.77 0.11 -7.27
C ILE A 156 -2.42 -0.46 -8.66
N SER A 157 -1.70 -1.58 -8.70
CA SER A 157 -1.32 -2.22 -9.96
C SER A 157 -2.55 -2.73 -10.73
N LYS A 158 -3.52 -3.28 -10.00
CA LYS A 158 -4.78 -3.79 -10.55
C LYS A 158 -5.60 -2.69 -11.21
N TYR A 159 -5.71 -1.51 -10.59
CA TYR A 159 -6.44 -0.36 -11.12
C TYR A 159 -6.03 -0.02 -12.57
N PHE A 160 -4.73 0.11 -12.86
CA PHE A 160 -4.26 0.46 -14.19
C PHE A 160 -4.66 -0.59 -15.23
N SER A 161 -4.52 -1.87 -14.90
CA SER A 161 -4.89 -2.95 -15.80
C SER A 161 -6.40 -3.05 -16.03
N GLU A 162 -7.22 -2.92 -14.97
CA GLU A 162 -8.68 -3.03 -15.05
C GLU A 162 -9.28 -1.83 -15.77
N ARG A 163 -8.85 -0.60 -15.43
CA ARG A 163 -9.29 0.61 -16.13
C ARG A 163 -8.85 0.59 -17.59
N GLY A 164 -7.60 0.19 -17.88
CA GLY A 164 -7.11 0.07 -19.25
C GLY A 164 -7.95 -0.91 -20.09
N ASN A 165 -8.31 -2.05 -19.50
CA ASN A 165 -9.20 -3.03 -20.15
C ASN A 165 -10.62 -2.49 -20.34
N ALA A 166 -11.18 -1.78 -19.35
CA ALA A 166 -12.50 -1.15 -19.45
C ALA A 166 -12.53 -0.09 -20.56
N VAL A 167 -11.53 0.79 -20.61
CA VAL A 167 -11.37 1.80 -21.66
C VAL A 167 -11.23 1.16 -23.04
N ALA A 168 -10.42 0.11 -23.17
CA ALA A 168 -10.24 -0.61 -24.43
C ALA A 168 -11.53 -1.30 -24.91
N LYS A 169 -12.37 -1.79 -23.99
CA LYS A 169 -13.70 -2.33 -24.33
C LYS A 169 -14.68 -1.24 -24.72
N ALA A 170 -14.70 -0.13 -23.98
CA ALA A 170 -15.56 1.02 -24.27
C ALA A 170 -15.24 1.66 -25.64
N SER A 171 -13.96 1.71 -26.03
CA SER A 171 -13.56 2.27 -27.33
C SER A 171 -13.87 1.35 -28.51
N LYS A 172 -13.87 0.03 -28.32
CA LYS A 172 -14.20 -0.97 -29.36
C LYS A 172 -15.70 -1.21 -29.51
N ALA A 173 -16.42 -1.24 -28.40
CA ALA A 173 -17.86 -1.50 -28.34
C ALA A 173 -18.59 -0.25 -27.86
N THR A 174 -18.54 0.80 -28.67
CA THR A 174 -19.05 2.14 -28.34
C THR A 174 -20.55 2.21 -28.06
N HIS A 175 -21.31 1.22 -28.55
CA HIS A 175 -22.74 1.05 -28.30
C HIS A 175 -23.06 0.41 -26.94
N VAL A 176 -22.09 -0.24 -26.28
CA VAL A 176 -22.27 -0.86 -24.96
C VAL A 176 -21.96 0.16 -23.87
N MET A 177 -23.00 0.84 -23.38
CA MET A 177 -22.85 1.92 -22.40
C MET A 177 -22.32 1.44 -21.04
N ASP A 178 -22.52 0.16 -20.69
CA ASP A 178 -21.97 -0.43 -19.46
C ASP A 178 -20.45 -0.38 -19.40
N TYR A 179 -19.74 -0.40 -20.55
CA TYR A 179 -18.29 -0.26 -20.52
C TYR A 179 -17.83 1.15 -20.15
N ARG A 180 -18.64 2.19 -20.42
CA ARG A 180 -18.38 3.56 -19.96
C ARG A 180 -18.63 3.68 -18.46
N ALA A 181 -19.73 3.09 -17.98
CA ALA A 181 -20.02 3.01 -16.55
C ALA A 181 -18.93 2.23 -15.80
N LEU A 182 -18.41 1.14 -16.38
CA LEU A 182 -17.31 0.36 -15.80
C LEU A 182 -16.03 1.18 -15.63
N VAL A 183 -15.70 2.08 -16.57
CA VAL A 183 -14.54 2.99 -16.41
C VAL A 183 -14.74 3.91 -15.20
N GLN A 184 -15.95 4.43 -15.01
CA GLN A 184 -16.28 5.28 -13.86
C GLN A 184 -16.24 4.48 -12.54
N GLU A 185 -16.81 3.29 -12.52
CA GLU A 185 -16.78 2.39 -11.37
C GLU A 185 -15.34 2.04 -10.96
N CYS A 186 -14.45 1.78 -11.93
CA CYS A 186 -13.02 1.57 -11.65
C CYS A 186 -12.38 2.78 -10.94
N ASP A 187 -12.71 4.01 -11.36
CA ASP A 187 -12.18 5.24 -10.76
C ASP A 187 -12.73 5.48 -9.35
N GLU A 188 -14.03 5.22 -9.12
CA GLU A 188 -14.68 5.35 -7.82
C GLU A 188 -14.18 4.30 -6.82
N ALA A 189 -14.07 3.04 -7.25
CA ALA A 189 -13.53 1.95 -6.44
C ALA A 189 -12.08 2.24 -6.01
N ALA A 190 -11.23 2.69 -6.94
CA ALA A 190 -9.84 3.02 -6.64
C ALA A 190 -9.72 4.17 -5.63
N HIS A 191 -10.56 5.19 -5.71
CA HIS A 191 -10.56 6.25 -4.69
C HIS A 191 -11.01 5.75 -3.32
N GLY A 192 -12.09 4.95 -3.27
CA GLY A 192 -12.57 4.36 -2.02
C GLY A 192 -11.48 3.54 -1.33
N GLU A 193 -10.77 2.72 -2.11
CA GLU A 193 -9.63 1.94 -1.64
C GLU A 193 -8.47 2.84 -1.20
N LEU A 194 -8.06 3.84 -2.00
CA LEU A 194 -6.98 4.77 -1.65
C LEU A 194 -7.29 5.55 -0.36
N ARG A 195 -8.54 5.98 -0.18
CA ARG A 195 -9.01 6.63 1.05
C ARG A 195 -8.95 5.68 2.24
N ALA A 196 -9.35 4.43 2.06
CA ALA A 196 -9.23 3.41 3.09
C ALA A 196 -7.75 3.18 3.48
N VAL A 197 -6.80 3.22 2.53
CA VAL A 197 -5.35 3.20 2.86
C VAL A 197 -5.04 4.30 3.84
N VAL A 198 -5.36 5.54 3.45
CA VAL A 198 -4.94 6.73 4.19
C VAL A 198 -5.52 6.70 5.60
N LEU A 199 -6.74 6.19 5.76
CA LEU A 199 -7.34 5.96 7.07
C LEU A 199 -6.64 4.84 7.86
N ASP A 200 -6.32 3.71 7.23
CA ASP A 200 -5.57 2.62 7.87
C ASP A 200 -4.17 3.06 8.31
N LEU A 201 -3.49 3.91 7.54
CA LEU A 201 -2.20 4.53 7.89
C LEU A 201 -2.30 5.46 9.10
N ARG A 202 -3.47 6.08 9.32
CA ARG A 202 -3.73 6.96 10.47
C ARG A 202 -4.09 6.21 11.74
N LEU A 203 -4.35 4.90 11.68
CA LEU A 203 -4.94 4.20 12.81
C LEU A 203 -4.03 4.25 14.07
N PRO A 204 -4.62 4.43 15.27
CA PRO A 204 -3.91 4.49 16.54
C PRO A 204 -3.02 3.28 16.84
N GLU A 205 -3.19 2.20 16.10
CA GLU A 205 -2.51 0.93 16.37
C GLU A 205 -1.01 1.01 16.05
N ILE A 206 -0.61 1.82 15.06
CA ILE A 206 0.81 2.13 14.79
C ILE A 206 1.37 3.00 15.91
N SER A 207 0.62 4.00 16.38
CA SER A 207 0.99 4.83 17.53
C SER A 207 1.10 4.05 18.85
N SER A 208 0.25 3.04 19.04
CA SER A 208 0.19 2.23 20.27
C SER A 208 1.43 1.35 20.51
N ILE A 209 2.25 1.13 19.47
CA ILE A 209 3.55 0.45 19.59
C ILE A 209 4.41 1.15 20.64
N LYS A 210 4.33 2.49 20.70
CA LYS A 210 5.10 3.34 21.62
C LYS A 210 4.71 3.18 23.08
N GLU A 211 3.41 3.19 23.37
CA GLU A 211 2.92 3.43 24.74
C GLU A 211 2.97 2.20 25.63
N LYS A 212 2.77 0.99 25.09
CA LYS A 212 2.47 -0.17 25.94
C LYS A 212 3.60 -1.16 26.15
N ASN A 213 4.60 -1.20 25.25
CA ASN A 213 5.51 -2.37 25.17
C ASN A 213 7.00 -2.05 25.12
N LEU A 214 7.40 -0.81 24.79
CA LEU A 214 8.79 -0.40 24.59
C LEU A 214 9.61 -0.34 25.90
N HIS A 215 9.02 0.20 26.98
CA HIS A 215 9.68 0.24 28.30
C HIS A 215 10.08 -1.16 28.81
N LYS A 216 9.22 -2.16 28.57
CA LYS A 216 9.44 -3.55 28.99
C LYS A 216 10.45 -4.29 28.11
N THR A 217 10.71 -3.81 26.89
CA THR A 217 11.71 -4.37 25.98
C THR A 217 13.12 -3.86 26.26
N TYR A 218 13.26 -2.61 26.71
CA TYR A 218 14.56 -1.98 26.99
C TYR A 218 15.14 -2.34 28.37
N GLU A 219 14.30 -2.52 29.41
CA GLU A 219 14.79 -2.70 30.79
C GLU A 219 15.61 -3.97 31.02
N LYS A 220 15.40 -5.04 30.24
CA LYS A 220 16.21 -6.28 30.40
C LYS A 220 17.69 -6.08 30.05
N LYS A 221 18.07 -5.10 29.22
CA LYS A 221 19.50 -4.88 28.87
C LYS A 221 20.27 -4.04 29.89
N ARG A 222 19.61 -3.22 30.72
CA ARG A 222 20.32 -2.40 31.71
C ARG A 222 20.71 -3.15 32.99
N HIS A 223 20.06 -4.29 33.28
CA HIS A 223 20.35 -5.09 34.48
C HIS A 223 21.47 -6.13 34.31
N TYR A 224 22.13 -6.20 33.15
CA TYR A 224 23.28 -7.09 32.90
C TYR A 224 24.56 -6.31 32.51
N LYS A 225 24.75 -5.11 33.06
CA LYS A 225 26.06 -4.43 33.08
C LYS A 225 26.62 -4.43 34.48
#